data_AF-A0A6N8TA85-F1
#
_entry.id   AF-A0A6N8TA85-F1
#
_cell.length_a   1.000
_cell.length_b   1.000
_cell.length_c   1.000
_cell.angle_alpha   90.00
_cell.angle_beta   90.00
_cell.angle_gamma   90.00
#
_symmetry.space_group_name_H-M   'P 1'
#
loop_
_entity.id
_entity.type
_entity.pdbx_description
1 polymer ?
#
loop_
_entity_poly.entity_id
_entity_poly.type
_entity_poly.pdbx_seq_one_letter_code
_entity_poly.pdbx_strand_id
1 'polypeptide(L)'
;MGDGARQAGRAVSGAADPEGPHPGPSETAGPGLSRGICEKPPMYAKAPSPDIRRRPLVLGLGCERGTPPAELVALAVSVVARPGDVAFVATLDTRAGEPAMQAVAEHFSVPLVTFPADRLEAETPRLANPSDIVFAHTGCHGVAEAAALAQAGAGARLIVGKTKSAHATAAVAESFQAFGAVSSALDSASLHSDSSRECA
;
A
#
# COMPACT_ATOMS: atom_id res chain seq x y z
N MET A 1 -7.80 57.52 -26.02
CA MET A 1 -7.44 57.10 -24.65
C MET A 1 -6.63 55.82 -24.78
N GLY A 2 -5.32 55.89 -24.56
CA GLY A 2 -4.43 54.72 -24.44
C GLY A 2 -3.51 54.43 -25.63
N ASP A 3 -2.54 55.32 -25.87
CA ASP A 3 -1.30 55.04 -26.61
C ASP A 3 -0.33 54.19 -25.76
N GLY A 4 0.58 53.46 -26.40
CA GLY A 4 1.86 53.10 -25.76
C GLY A 4 2.45 51.71 -26.03
N ALA A 5 2.64 51.33 -27.30
CA ALA A 5 3.46 50.18 -27.64
C ALA A 5 4.96 50.51 -27.52
N ARG A 6 5.60 49.80 -26.58
CA ARG A 6 7.02 49.51 -26.36
C ARG A 6 8.05 50.06 -27.36
N GLN A 7 8.95 50.91 -26.85
CA GLN A 7 10.19 51.33 -27.51
C GLN A 7 11.37 50.40 -27.17
N ALA A 8 12.05 49.99 -28.25
CA ALA A 8 13.47 49.70 -28.48
C ALA A 8 14.46 49.41 -27.33
N GLY A 9 15.35 48.47 -27.62
CA GLY A 9 16.77 48.81 -27.72
C GLY A 9 17.74 47.88 -27.01
N ARG A 10 18.65 47.30 -27.81
CA ARG A 10 20.11 47.46 -27.72
C ARG A 10 20.86 46.13 -27.83
N ALA A 11 21.47 45.92 -28.99
CA ALA A 11 22.56 44.98 -29.21
C ALA A 11 23.88 45.77 -29.26
N VAL A 12 24.91 45.27 -28.56
CA VAL A 12 26.37 45.51 -28.73
C VAL A 12 27.06 44.40 -27.91
N SER A 13 27.67 43.37 -28.49
CA SER A 13 28.98 43.23 -29.17
C SER A 13 30.18 42.99 -28.24
N GLY A 14 30.85 41.84 -28.45
CA GLY A 14 32.26 41.55 -28.12
C GLY A 14 32.55 41.06 -26.70
N ALA A 15 33.53 40.20 -26.42
CA ALA A 15 34.50 39.42 -27.20
C ALA A 15 35.30 38.54 -26.19
N ALA A 16 36.10 37.62 -26.73
CA ALA A 16 37.31 37.00 -26.15
C ALA A 16 37.19 35.61 -25.48
N ASP A 17 37.91 34.70 -26.15
CA ASP A 17 38.26 33.28 -25.96
C ASP A 17 39.21 33.00 -24.75
N PRO A 18 40.02 31.91 -24.70
CA PRO A 18 39.79 30.44 -24.75
C PRO A 18 40.50 29.71 -23.56
N GLU A 19 40.69 28.38 -23.70
CA GLU A 19 41.63 27.49 -22.97
C GLU A 19 41.12 26.91 -21.64
N GLY A 20 41.25 25.62 -21.32
CA GLY A 20 42.03 24.53 -21.88
C GLY A 20 41.71 23.21 -21.16
N PRO A 21 42.45 22.13 -21.46
CA PRO A 21 42.03 20.73 -21.24
C PRO A 21 42.64 20.10 -19.97
N HIS A 22 41.99 19.07 -19.43
CA HIS A 22 42.64 18.11 -18.54
C HIS A 22 42.24 16.66 -18.88
N PRO A 23 43.17 15.89 -19.46
CA PRO A 23 43.12 14.42 -19.46
C PRO A 23 44.15 13.80 -18.49
N GLY A 24 43.72 12.72 -17.81
CA GLY A 24 44.54 11.61 -17.26
C GLY A 24 45.33 11.84 -15.96
N PRO A 25 45.95 10.79 -15.36
CA PRO A 25 46.00 9.39 -15.77
C PRO A 25 45.72 8.34 -14.65
N SER A 26 45.86 7.10 -15.10
CA SER A 26 45.72 5.74 -14.56
C SER A 26 46.62 5.27 -13.40
N GLU A 27 46.14 4.21 -12.73
CA GLU A 27 46.86 3.06 -12.11
C GLU A 27 47.84 3.33 -10.93
N THR A 28 48.06 2.49 -9.92
CA THR A 28 48.25 1.02 -9.81
C THR A 28 48.00 0.51 -8.37
N ALA A 29 47.72 -0.81 -8.22
CA ALA A 29 47.68 -1.64 -6.99
C ALA A 29 48.90 -1.50 -6.04
N GLY A 30 48.95 -1.83 -4.75
CA GLY A 30 48.23 -2.65 -3.73
C GLY A 30 49.18 -2.70 -2.49
N PRO A 31 49.19 -3.70 -1.57
CA PRO A 31 48.14 -4.45 -0.86
C PRO A 31 48.13 -4.13 0.66
N GLY A 32 47.03 -4.37 1.38
CA GLY A 32 46.95 -4.07 2.82
C GLY A 32 45.82 -4.77 3.56
N LEU A 33 46.14 -5.96 4.04
CA LEU A 33 45.41 -6.82 4.98
C LEU A 33 44.55 -6.04 6.01
N SER A 34 43.22 -6.16 5.93
CA SER A 34 42.32 -5.77 7.03
C SER A 34 41.36 -6.91 7.32
N ARG A 35 41.54 -7.51 8.50
CA ARG A 35 40.77 -8.61 9.07
C ARG A 35 39.27 -8.35 8.94
N GLY A 36 38.55 -9.36 8.46
CA GLY A 36 37.10 -9.40 8.49
C GLY A 36 36.58 -9.17 9.90
N ILE A 37 35.86 -8.07 10.08
CA ILE A 37 34.78 -8.00 11.06
C ILE A 37 33.56 -8.61 10.37
N CYS A 38 33.28 -9.87 10.68
CA CYS A 38 31.92 -10.37 10.61
C CYS A 38 31.16 -9.57 11.68
N GLU A 39 30.65 -8.39 11.32
CA GLU A 39 29.65 -7.71 12.12
C GLU A 39 28.43 -8.64 12.10
N LYS A 40 28.33 -9.46 13.15
CA LYS A 40 27.12 -10.21 13.43
C LYS A 40 25.98 -9.20 13.37
N PRO A 41 24.95 -9.41 12.54
CA PRO A 41 23.75 -8.59 12.62
C PRO A 41 23.29 -8.62 14.09
N PRO A 42 22.89 -7.48 14.69
CA PRO A 42 22.40 -7.49 16.05
C PRO A 42 21.25 -8.49 16.11
N MET A 43 21.47 -9.57 16.86
CA MET A 43 20.46 -10.57 17.15
C MET A 43 19.24 -9.83 17.71
N TYR A 44 18.19 -9.78 16.89
CA TYR A 44 16.82 -9.35 17.20
C TYR A 44 16.73 -8.18 18.18
N ALA A 45 16.80 -6.95 17.65
CA ALA A 45 16.17 -5.84 18.34
C ALA A 45 14.70 -6.23 18.60
N LYS A 46 14.35 -6.44 19.87
CA LYS A 46 12.98 -6.73 20.30
C LYS A 46 12.07 -5.69 19.66
N ALA A 47 11.17 -6.13 18.78
CA ALA A 47 10.15 -5.27 18.21
C ALA A 47 9.46 -4.52 19.36
N PRO A 48 9.21 -3.20 19.24
CA PRO A 48 8.52 -2.46 20.28
C PRO A 48 7.25 -3.23 20.67
N SER A 49 7.06 -3.44 21.97
CA SER A 49 5.86 -4.12 22.48
C SER A 49 4.64 -3.43 21.86
N PRO A 50 3.67 -4.17 21.29
CA PRO A 50 2.51 -3.56 20.67
C PRO A 50 1.83 -2.63 21.68
N ASP A 51 1.58 -1.38 21.28
CA ASP A 51 0.85 -0.43 22.09
C ASP A 51 -0.59 -0.94 22.21
N ILE A 52 -0.86 -1.73 23.25
CA ILE A 52 -2.17 -2.34 23.55
C ILE A 52 -3.29 -1.31 23.73
N ARG A 53 -2.96 -0.02 23.77
CA ARG A 53 -3.93 1.08 23.80
C ARG A 53 -4.44 1.44 22.40
N ARG A 54 -3.77 1.01 21.34
CA ARG A 54 -4.18 1.28 19.96
C ARG A 54 -5.00 0.13 19.42
N ARG A 55 -6.20 0.46 19.00
CA ARG A 55 -7.09 -0.47 18.33
C ARG A 55 -6.73 -0.53 16.85
N PRO A 56 -6.50 -1.73 16.31
CA PRO A 56 -6.18 -1.90 14.90
C PRO A 56 -7.35 -1.47 14.02
N LEU A 57 -7.04 -0.85 12.90
CA LEU A 57 -7.98 -0.42 11.89
C LEU A 57 -7.98 -1.40 10.72
N VAL A 58 -9.16 -1.65 10.19
CA VAL A 58 -9.34 -2.37 8.93
C VAL A 58 -9.89 -1.39 7.90
N LEU A 59 -9.18 -1.29 6.78
CA LEU A 59 -9.58 -0.48 5.65
C LEU A 59 -10.34 -1.36 4.65
N GLY A 60 -11.66 -1.17 4.53
CA GLY A 60 -12.47 -1.85 3.54
C GLY A 60 -12.59 -1.03 2.26
N LEU A 61 -12.40 -1.68 1.10
CA LEU A 61 -12.37 -1.03 -0.21
C LEU A 61 -13.24 -1.75 -1.23
N GLY A 62 -13.79 -0.98 -2.17
CA GLY A 62 -14.41 -1.49 -3.38
C GLY A 62 -14.13 -0.54 -4.55
N CYS A 63 -13.93 -1.07 -5.75
CA CYS A 63 -13.73 -0.27 -6.94
C CYS A 63 -14.39 -0.91 -8.17
N GLU A 64 -14.56 -0.12 -9.22
CA GLU A 64 -14.87 -0.60 -10.56
C GLU A 64 -13.64 -1.29 -11.18
N ARG A 65 -13.82 -2.00 -12.30
CA ARG A 65 -12.70 -2.62 -13.01
C ARG A 65 -11.85 -1.55 -13.67
N GLY A 66 -10.53 -1.67 -13.54
CA GLY A 66 -9.60 -0.72 -14.16
C GLY A 66 -9.58 0.66 -13.48
N THR A 67 -10.12 0.79 -12.26
CA THR A 67 -9.93 2.01 -11.46
C THR A 67 -8.44 2.33 -11.34
N PRO A 68 -8.01 3.58 -11.60
CA PRO A 68 -6.61 3.96 -11.47
C PRO A 68 -6.08 3.70 -10.04
N PRO A 69 -4.92 3.05 -9.87
CA PRO A 69 -4.36 2.80 -8.53
C PRO A 69 -4.20 4.06 -7.69
N ALA A 70 -3.78 5.16 -8.31
CA ALA A 70 -3.64 6.45 -7.65
C ALA A 70 -4.97 6.99 -7.08
N GLU A 71 -6.10 6.72 -7.74
CA GLU A 71 -7.43 7.14 -7.25
C GLU A 71 -7.78 6.42 -5.95
N LEU A 72 -7.61 5.09 -5.92
CA LEU A 72 -7.94 4.28 -4.75
C LEU A 72 -6.99 4.56 -3.58
N VAL A 73 -5.70 4.74 -3.84
CA VAL A 73 -4.71 5.14 -2.82
C VAL A 73 -5.05 6.51 -2.24
N ALA A 74 -5.36 7.50 -3.07
CA ALA A 74 -5.75 8.82 -2.60
C ALA A 74 -7.02 8.77 -1.73
N LEU A 75 -8.02 7.99 -2.16
CA LEU A 75 -9.25 7.78 -1.37
C LEU A 75 -8.94 7.10 -0.03
N ALA A 76 -8.13 6.04 -0.04
CA ALA A 76 -7.72 5.32 1.17
C ALA A 76 -6.99 6.22 2.17
N VAL A 77 -6.01 7.00 1.71
CA VAL A 77 -5.27 7.96 2.55
C VAL A 77 -6.20 9.03 3.12
N SER A 78 -7.19 9.48 2.34
CA SER A 78 -8.14 10.52 2.80
C SER A 78 -9.04 10.09 3.96
N VAL A 79 -9.35 8.79 4.07
CA VAL A 79 -10.27 8.27 5.11
C VAL A 79 -9.53 7.74 6.34
N VAL A 80 -8.22 7.52 6.24
CA VAL A 80 -7.42 6.96 7.34
C VAL A 80 -6.72 8.09 8.11
N ALA A 81 -7.25 8.42 9.28
CA ALA A 81 -6.65 9.44 10.16
C ALA A 81 -5.30 9.02 10.75
N ARG A 82 -5.07 7.70 10.93
CA ARG A 82 -3.86 7.15 11.54
C ARG A 82 -3.33 5.96 10.71
N PRO A 83 -2.52 6.22 9.67
CA PRO A 83 -2.03 5.18 8.77
C PRO A 83 -1.33 4.01 9.45
N GLY A 84 -0.54 4.28 10.49
CA GLY A 84 0.19 3.25 11.24
C GLY A 84 -0.69 2.31 12.08
N ASP A 85 -1.98 2.61 12.23
CA ASP A 85 -2.92 1.74 12.93
C ASP A 85 -3.68 0.82 11.97
N VAL A 86 -3.53 0.97 10.64
CA VAL A 86 -4.12 0.05 9.65
C VAL A 86 -3.39 -1.28 9.72
N ALA A 87 -4.14 -2.36 9.95
CA ALA A 87 -3.62 -3.71 10.04
C ALA A 87 -3.94 -4.56 8.80
N PHE A 88 -5.03 -4.24 8.10
CA PHE A 88 -5.51 -4.98 6.93
C PHE A 88 -6.21 -4.06 5.93
N VAL A 89 -6.05 -4.38 4.65
CA VAL A 89 -6.98 -3.96 3.60
C VAL A 89 -7.93 -5.12 3.33
N ALA A 90 -9.23 -4.84 3.23
CA ALA A 90 -10.26 -5.85 3.00
C ALA A 90 -11.13 -5.52 1.78
N THR A 91 -11.48 -6.52 0.97
CA THR A 91 -12.37 -6.34 -0.20
C THR A 91 -13.15 -7.59 -0.57
N LEU A 92 -13.96 -7.52 -1.63
CA LEU A 92 -14.66 -8.64 -2.25
C LEU A 92 -13.69 -9.47 -3.10
N ASP A 93 -13.79 -10.81 -3.07
CA ASP A 93 -12.89 -11.73 -3.81
C ASP A 93 -12.72 -11.38 -5.28
N THR A 94 -13.82 -11.00 -5.94
CA THR A 94 -13.82 -10.63 -7.37
C THR A 94 -13.07 -9.33 -7.67
N ARG A 95 -12.54 -8.63 -6.66
CA ARG A 95 -11.72 -7.42 -6.79
C ARG A 95 -10.27 -7.63 -6.37
N ALA A 96 -9.90 -8.81 -5.87
CA ALA A 96 -8.54 -9.10 -5.40
C ALA A 96 -7.45 -8.87 -6.47
N GLY A 97 -7.78 -9.18 -7.73
CA GLY A 97 -6.86 -9.04 -8.86
C GLY A 97 -6.76 -7.64 -9.47
N GLU A 98 -7.51 -6.66 -8.95
CA GLU A 98 -7.45 -5.29 -9.47
C GLU A 98 -6.11 -4.64 -9.04
N PRO A 99 -5.33 -4.04 -9.97
CA PRO A 99 -4.07 -3.37 -9.64
C PRO A 99 -4.22 -2.29 -8.56
N ALA A 100 -5.39 -1.65 -8.50
CA ALA A 100 -5.69 -0.66 -7.47
C ALA A 100 -5.68 -1.26 -6.05
N MET A 101 -6.22 -2.47 -5.87
CA MET A 101 -6.25 -3.12 -4.54
C MET A 101 -4.84 -3.47 -4.07
N GLN A 102 -4.00 -3.97 -4.98
CA GLN A 102 -2.61 -4.30 -4.68
C GLN A 102 -1.82 -3.04 -4.31
N ALA A 103 -1.99 -1.95 -5.07
CA ALA A 103 -1.31 -0.69 -4.78
C ALA A 103 -1.64 -0.12 -3.39
N VAL A 104 -2.88 -0.28 -2.90
CA VAL A 104 -3.24 0.15 -1.55
C VAL A 104 -2.62 -0.75 -0.48
N ALA A 105 -2.65 -2.07 -0.68
CA ALA A 105 -2.01 -3.02 0.25
C ALA A 105 -0.50 -2.74 0.37
N GLU A 106 0.17 -2.48 -0.74
CA GLU A 106 1.58 -2.06 -0.80
C GLU A 106 1.81 -0.71 -0.10
N HIS A 107 0.97 0.29 -0.38
CA HIS A 107 1.08 1.63 0.21
C HIS A 107 1.05 1.61 1.74
N PHE A 108 0.14 0.83 2.32
CA PHE A 108 0.04 0.66 3.78
C PHE A 108 0.95 -0.44 4.32
N SER A 109 1.61 -1.22 3.45
CA SER A 109 2.43 -2.39 3.82
C SER A 109 1.68 -3.41 4.69
N VAL A 110 0.42 -3.69 4.33
CA VAL A 110 -0.46 -4.61 5.06
C VAL A 110 -1.04 -5.69 4.14
N PRO A 111 -1.47 -6.84 4.70
CA PRO A 111 -2.12 -7.86 3.90
C PRO A 111 -3.45 -7.37 3.29
N LEU A 112 -3.70 -7.81 2.05
CA LEU A 112 -5.01 -7.75 1.42
C LEU A 112 -5.80 -9.02 1.78
N VAL A 113 -6.95 -8.85 2.41
CA VAL A 113 -7.88 -9.92 2.76
C VAL A 113 -9.12 -9.81 1.88
N THR A 114 -9.62 -10.95 1.44
CA THR A 114 -10.76 -11.00 0.53
C THR A 114 -11.86 -11.86 1.13
N PHE A 115 -13.11 -11.53 0.80
CA PHE A 115 -14.28 -12.28 1.24
C PHE A 115 -15.21 -12.57 0.07
N PRO A 116 -15.92 -13.71 0.11
CA PRO A 116 -16.99 -13.99 -0.82
C PRO A 116 -18.22 -13.11 -0.51
N ALA A 117 -19.06 -12.91 -1.52
CA ALA A 117 -20.19 -11.98 -1.44
C ALA A 117 -21.21 -12.33 -0.34
N ASP A 118 -21.47 -13.62 -0.13
CA ASP A 118 -22.37 -14.14 0.90
C ASP A 118 -21.88 -13.80 2.33
N ARG A 119 -20.56 -13.88 2.56
CA ARG A 119 -19.97 -13.47 3.82
C ARG A 119 -20.09 -11.97 4.06
N LEU A 120 -19.93 -11.16 3.01
CA LEU A 120 -20.12 -9.71 3.10
C LEU A 120 -21.58 -9.34 3.32
N GLU A 121 -22.51 -10.02 2.66
CA GLU A 121 -23.95 -9.81 2.83
C GLU A 121 -24.43 -10.14 4.25
N ALA A 122 -23.78 -11.09 4.95
CA ALA A 122 -24.07 -11.35 6.36
C ALA A 122 -23.82 -10.13 7.28
N GLU A 123 -23.00 -9.16 6.84
CA GLU A 123 -22.74 -7.92 7.58
C GLU A 123 -23.76 -6.81 7.26
N THR A 124 -24.71 -7.02 6.35
CA THR A 124 -25.74 -6.03 5.96
C THR A 124 -26.43 -5.33 7.14
N PRO A 125 -26.83 -6.02 8.22
CA PRO A 125 -27.47 -5.37 9.38
C PRO A 125 -26.59 -4.34 10.11
N ARG A 126 -25.27 -4.38 9.89
CA ARG A 126 -24.28 -3.50 10.53
C ARG A 126 -23.79 -2.38 9.59
N LEU A 127 -24.22 -2.37 8.33
CA LEU A 127 -23.83 -1.36 7.36
C LEU A 127 -24.50 -0.02 7.69
N ALA A 128 -23.77 1.06 7.47
CA ALA A 128 -24.32 2.41 7.58
C ALA A 128 -25.02 2.83 6.29
N ASN A 129 -24.62 2.25 5.14
CA ASN A 129 -25.13 2.66 3.83
C ASN A 129 -25.35 1.46 2.88
N PRO A 130 -26.37 0.62 3.14
CA PRO A 130 -26.75 -0.48 2.25
C PRO A 130 -27.26 0.05 0.90
N SER A 131 -27.05 -0.72 -0.17
CA SER A 131 -27.39 -0.32 -1.53
C SER A 131 -27.86 -1.48 -2.40
N ASP A 132 -29.11 -1.40 -2.86
CA ASP A 132 -29.73 -2.40 -3.75
C ASP A 132 -29.03 -2.48 -5.12
N ILE A 133 -28.54 -1.34 -5.61
CA ILE A 133 -27.75 -1.27 -6.86
C ILE A 133 -26.46 -2.07 -6.70
N VAL A 134 -25.76 -1.93 -5.57
CA VAL A 134 -24.54 -2.70 -5.30
C VAL A 134 -24.89 -4.18 -5.16
N PHE A 135 -25.96 -4.51 -4.44
CA PHE A 135 -26.44 -5.89 -4.29
C PHE A 135 -26.70 -6.57 -5.63
N ALA A 136 -27.37 -5.90 -6.57
CA ALA A 136 -27.63 -6.44 -7.90
C ALA A 136 -26.36 -6.78 -8.71
N HIS A 137 -25.25 -6.09 -8.45
CA HIS A 137 -23.97 -6.29 -9.17
C HIS A 137 -22.99 -7.20 -8.44
N THR A 138 -23.02 -7.23 -7.11
CA THR A 138 -21.99 -7.87 -6.30
C THR A 138 -22.52 -8.97 -5.39
N GLY A 139 -23.85 -9.08 -5.23
CA GLY A 139 -24.48 -9.98 -4.26
C GLY A 139 -24.37 -9.51 -2.81
N CYS A 140 -23.90 -8.28 -2.55
CA CYS A 140 -23.86 -7.70 -1.20
C CYS A 140 -24.26 -6.21 -1.19
N HIS A 141 -24.93 -5.73 -0.14
CA HIS A 141 -25.42 -4.35 -0.08
C HIS A 141 -24.34 -3.27 0.11
N GLY A 142 -23.10 -3.63 0.44
CA GLY A 142 -22.01 -2.66 0.55
C GLY A 142 -20.63 -3.28 0.73
N VAL A 143 -19.86 -3.38 -0.36
CA VAL A 143 -18.53 -4.04 -0.35
C VAL A 143 -17.57 -3.44 0.67
N ALA A 144 -17.32 -2.12 0.64
CA ALA A 144 -16.30 -1.50 1.48
C ALA A 144 -16.63 -1.62 2.98
N GLU A 145 -17.85 -1.26 3.39
CA GLU A 145 -18.28 -1.35 4.79
C GLU A 145 -18.32 -2.79 5.28
N ALA A 146 -18.90 -3.71 4.49
CA ALA A 146 -18.99 -5.12 4.85
C ALA A 146 -17.61 -5.76 4.98
N ALA A 147 -16.69 -5.48 4.05
CA ALA A 147 -15.34 -6.04 4.08
C ALA A 147 -14.55 -5.54 5.30
N ALA A 148 -14.69 -4.25 5.64
CA ALA A 148 -14.07 -3.69 6.85
C ALA A 148 -14.60 -4.40 8.11
N LEU A 149 -15.91 -4.57 8.23
CA LEU A 149 -16.56 -5.20 9.38
C LEU A 149 -16.28 -6.70 9.47
N ALA A 150 -16.29 -7.42 8.34
CA ALA A 150 -16.04 -8.84 8.28
C ALA A 150 -14.63 -9.19 8.78
N GLN A 151 -13.61 -8.42 8.36
CA GLN A 151 -12.24 -8.61 8.82
C GLN A 151 -12.00 -8.07 10.24
N ALA A 152 -12.66 -6.97 10.63
CA ALA A 152 -12.51 -6.41 11.97
C ALA A 152 -13.21 -7.27 13.06
N GLY A 153 -14.14 -8.13 12.66
CA GLY A 153 -14.73 -9.15 13.50
C GLY A 153 -15.99 -8.73 14.27
N ALA A 154 -16.42 -9.61 15.17
CA ALA A 154 -17.58 -9.38 16.01
C ALA A 154 -17.33 -8.20 16.97
N GLY A 155 -18.29 -7.29 17.07
CA GLY A 155 -18.17 -6.08 17.91
C GLY A 155 -17.37 -4.93 17.26
N ALA A 156 -16.83 -5.11 16.06
CA ALA A 156 -16.23 -4.03 15.29
C ALA A 156 -17.23 -2.89 15.01
N ARG A 157 -16.70 -1.66 14.92
CA ARG A 157 -17.48 -0.44 14.68
C ARG A 157 -16.92 0.30 13.48
N LEU A 158 -17.79 0.72 12.56
CA LEU A 158 -17.41 1.69 11.52
C LEU A 158 -17.06 3.02 12.19
N ILE A 159 -15.83 3.47 11.99
CA ILE A 159 -15.38 4.82 12.41
C ILE A 159 -15.43 5.80 11.24
N VAL A 160 -15.37 5.28 10.01
CA VAL A 160 -15.66 6.02 8.78
C VAL A 160 -16.59 5.15 7.94
N GLY A 161 -17.80 5.65 7.68
CA GLY A 161 -18.76 5.01 6.78
C GLY A 161 -18.34 5.15 5.30
N LYS A 162 -19.18 4.65 4.40
CA LYS A 162 -18.91 4.64 2.95
C LYS A 162 -18.59 6.04 2.42
N THR A 163 -17.33 6.23 2.05
CA THR A 163 -16.83 7.40 1.33
C THR A 163 -16.56 7.01 -0.12
N LYS A 164 -16.91 7.86 -1.07
CA LYS A 164 -16.81 7.56 -2.51
C LYS A 164 -15.83 8.50 -3.21
N SER A 165 -15.12 7.97 -4.21
CA SER A 165 -14.51 8.73 -5.30
C SER A 165 -15.36 8.57 -6.57
N ALA A 166 -14.78 8.84 -7.74
CA ALA A 166 -15.47 8.64 -9.02
C ALA A 166 -15.77 7.16 -9.28
N HIS A 167 -14.81 6.26 -9.02
CA HIS A 167 -14.91 4.84 -9.36
C HIS A 167 -14.67 3.90 -8.17
N ALA A 168 -14.49 4.44 -6.96
CA ALA A 168 -14.17 3.65 -5.78
C ALA A 168 -14.91 4.08 -4.52
N THR A 169 -14.89 3.18 -3.54
CA THR A 169 -15.48 3.35 -2.22
C THR A 169 -14.51 2.84 -1.16
N ALA A 170 -14.49 3.54 -0.02
CA ALA A 170 -13.69 3.18 1.14
C ALA A 170 -14.51 3.31 2.43
N ALA A 171 -14.21 2.48 3.41
CA ALA A 171 -14.75 2.52 4.76
C ALA A 171 -13.68 2.06 5.75
N VAL A 172 -13.78 2.49 7.02
CA VAL A 172 -12.82 2.12 8.06
C VAL A 172 -13.55 1.57 9.27
N ALA A 173 -13.15 0.37 9.71
CA ALA A 173 -13.65 -0.26 10.93
C ALA A 173 -12.55 -0.31 11.99
N GLU A 174 -12.94 -0.03 13.24
CA GLU A 174 -12.12 -0.27 14.42
C GLU A 174 -12.36 -1.70 14.91
N SER A 175 -11.27 -2.46 15.05
CA SER A 175 -11.28 -3.84 15.54
C SER A 175 -11.00 -3.90 17.04
N PHE A 176 -11.65 -4.87 17.70
CA PHE A 176 -11.50 -5.16 19.14
C PHE A 176 -10.88 -6.52 19.40
N GLN A 177 -10.58 -7.27 18.33
CA GLN A 177 -9.90 -8.55 18.42
C GLN A 177 -8.38 -8.36 18.37
N ALA A 178 -7.66 -9.25 19.05
CA ALA A 178 -6.22 -9.31 18.93
C ALA A 178 -5.87 -9.93 17.57
N PHE A 179 -5.27 -9.14 16.68
CA PHE A 179 -4.60 -9.70 15.52
C PHE A 179 -3.23 -10.21 15.98
N GLY A 180 -2.98 -11.51 15.83
CA GLY A 180 -1.63 -12.04 16.03
C GLY A 180 -0.66 -11.26 15.16
N ALA A 181 0.53 -10.94 15.68
CA ALA A 181 1.53 -10.20 14.93
C ALA A 181 1.84 -10.96 13.63
N VAL A 182 1.44 -10.40 12.48
CA VAL A 182 1.90 -10.86 11.18
C VAL A 182 3.34 -10.39 11.02
N SER A 183 4.28 -11.15 11.59
CA SER A 183 5.68 -10.94 11.28
C SER A 183 5.89 -11.33 9.83
N SER A 184 6.36 -10.37 9.03
CA SER A 184 6.84 -10.55 7.67
C SER A 184 7.93 -11.62 7.64
N ALA A 185 7.53 -12.87 7.42
CA ALA A 185 8.41 -13.97 7.07
C ALA A 185 7.70 -14.84 6.01
N LEU A 186 7.59 -14.28 4.81
CA LEU A 186 7.70 -15.08 3.60
C LEU A 186 9.17 -15.49 3.53
N ASP A 187 9.50 -16.72 3.90
CA ASP A 187 10.68 -17.39 3.36
C ASP A 187 10.29 -18.77 2.81
N SER A 188 10.05 -18.74 1.49
CA SER A 188 10.44 -19.73 0.49
C SER A 188 10.05 -21.19 0.72
N ALA A 189 8.97 -21.59 0.04
CA ALA A 189 8.90 -22.92 -0.54
C ALA A 189 9.82 -23.01 -1.79
N SER A 190 10.58 -24.11 -1.86
CA SER A 190 11.30 -24.69 -3.01
C SER A 190 12.60 -23.99 -3.42
N LEU A 191 13.73 -24.66 -3.72
CA LEU A 191 13.99 -25.89 -4.49
C LEU A 191 15.26 -26.55 -3.91
N HIS A 192 15.48 -27.87 -3.93
CA HIS A 192 15.87 -28.64 -5.12
C HIS A 192 15.56 -30.13 -4.93
N SER A 193 14.89 -30.71 -5.92
CA SER A 193 15.02 -32.14 -6.24
C SER A 193 16.45 -32.44 -6.67
N ASP A 194 17.06 -33.48 -6.12
CA ASP A 194 17.96 -34.31 -6.93
C ASP A 194 17.73 -35.78 -6.59
N SER A 195 17.71 -36.55 -7.67
CA SER A 195 17.34 -37.93 -7.81
C SER A 195 18.63 -38.71 -8.00
N SER A 196 18.98 -39.59 -7.07
CA SER A 196 19.85 -40.76 -7.32
C SER A 196 19.63 -41.75 -6.17
N ARG A 197 19.01 -42.90 -6.46
CA ARG A 197 19.70 -44.20 -6.57
C ARG A 197 20.50 -44.53 -5.31
N GLU A 198 20.03 -45.50 -4.53
CA GLU A 198 20.72 -46.79 -4.45
C GLU A 198 19.80 -47.90 -3.92
N CYS A 199 19.81 -48.99 -4.67
CA CYS A 199 19.24 -50.29 -4.34
C CYS A 199 20.25 -51.08 -3.51
N ALA A 200 19.79 -51.74 -2.44
CA ALA A 200 20.14 -53.10 -2.00
C ALA A 200 19.83 -53.24 -0.50
#